data_AF-A0A1X2G9S9-F1
#
_entry.id   AF-A0A1X2G9S9-F1
#
_cell.length_a   1.000
_cell.length_b   1.000
_cell.length_c   1.000
_cell.angle_alpha   90.00
_cell.angle_beta   90.00
_cell.angle_gamma   90.00
#
_symmetry.space_group_name_H-M   'P 1'
#
loop_
_entity.id
_entity.type
_entity.pdbx_description
1 polymer ?
#
loop_
_entity_poly.entity_id
_entity_poly.type
_entity_poly.pdbx_seq_one_letter_code
_entity_poly.pdbx_strand_id
1 'polypeptide(L)'
;MASSSSAAQEVPAPIRTHFMEYLPIRAKCSVCKKPITPHTFTINTMVRKSKKEKKKDAQVEYCHYNCWKVPDDLAHKPLEQFRGFVNLKPEHQVKVRKMIEAGPGTTWRAIVEQELQEQLDASMNLDNVKEEHVDAVEHQAAAAGPSTASKKRKHVHFDDDMTSALTGTQTPTAAKKSNQSQPSSSTSIPPPTASTSASARRASKKQKPAPSPSSQHANPNAKMNLASAKVSAAGAKMGLIGAKMAAAANNPALMKKYGEEMKAQGRVMKKYGEEMRQCGREIASVAKAQAGQSKKQAKQAKEQAKQEATRARQQAQRAQEQTTQVLASLGSEFQDLMSQFNQHS
;
A
#
# COMPACT_ATOMS: atom_id res chain seq x y z
N MET A 1 -29.07 67.92 -8.82
CA MET A 1 -29.55 66.53 -8.74
C MET A 1 -28.34 65.63 -8.63
N ALA A 2 -28.04 65.12 -7.43
CA ALA A 2 -26.90 64.25 -7.18
C ALA A 2 -27.34 62.80 -7.40
N SER A 3 -26.79 62.17 -8.44
CA SER A 3 -27.01 60.76 -8.73
C SER A 3 -26.27 59.90 -7.70
N SER A 4 -26.99 59.40 -6.72
CA SER A 4 -26.50 58.44 -5.73
C SER A 4 -26.17 57.11 -6.42
N SER A 5 -24.90 56.91 -6.75
CA SER A 5 -24.38 55.62 -7.24
C SER A 5 -24.48 54.58 -6.13
N SER A 6 -25.47 53.71 -6.24
CA SER A 6 -25.62 52.52 -5.41
C SER A 6 -24.42 51.60 -5.64
N ALA A 7 -23.43 51.65 -4.74
CA ALA A 7 -22.33 50.70 -4.70
C ALA A 7 -22.92 49.30 -4.58
N ALA A 8 -22.81 48.50 -5.65
CA ALA A 8 -23.18 47.10 -5.63
C ALA A 8 -22.37 46.42 -4.52
N GLN A 9 -23.05 46.01 -3.45
CA GLN A 9 -22.43 45.22 -2.39
C GLN A 9 -21.93 43.91 -3.01
N GLU A 10 -20.63 43.85 -3.23
CA GLU A 10 -19.94 42.64 -3.65
C GLU A 10 -20.18 41.58 -2.56
N VAL A 11 -21.06 40.63 -2.85
CA VAL A 11 -21.34 39.52 -1.93
C VAL A 11 -20.04 38.72 -1.82
N PRO A 12 -19.44 38.60 -0.62
CA PRO A 12 -18.16 37.95 -0.47
C PRO A 12 -18.27 36.50 -0.96
N ALA A 13 -17.33 36.10 -1.82
CA ALA A 13 -17.30 34.74 -2.34
C ALA A 13 -17.26 33.72 -1.18
N PRO A 14 -18.06 32.64 -1.25
CA PRO A 14 -18.13 31.66 -0.18
C PRO A 14 -16.77 30.99 0.02
N ILE A 15 -16.34 30.87 1.27
CA ILE A 15 -15.06 30.27 1.63
C ILE A 15 -15.22 28.75 1.53
N ARG A 16 -14.51 28.15 0.58
CA ARG A 16 -14.46 26.70 0.38
C ARG A 16 -13.21 26.13 1.02
N THR A 17 -13.38 25.11 1.86
CA THR A 17 -12.26 24.37 2.46
C THR A 17 -12.41 22.89 2.13
N HIS A 18 -11.44 22.35 1.41
CA HIS A 18 -11.38 20.93 1.06
C HIS A 18 -10.63 20.15 2.13
N PHE A 19 -11.17 19.00 2.52
CA PHE A 19 -10.56 18.13 3.52
C PHE A 19 -10.79 16.66 3.17
N MET A 20 -9.84 15.83 3.58
CA MET A 20 -9.78 14.42 3.22
C MET A 20 -9.77 13.58 4.49
N GLU A 21 -10.75 12.70 4.64
CA GLU A 21 -10.87 11.86 5.84
C GLU A 21 -11.58 10.53 5.58
N TYR A 22 -11.42 9.60 6.52
CA TYR A 22 -12.22 8.38 6.59
C TYR A 22 -13.50 8.71 7.36
N LEU A 23 -14.63 8.62 6.68
CA LEU A 23 -15.89 9.13 7.20
C LEU A 23 -16.38 8.27 8.39
N PRO A 24 -16.62 8.83 9.59
CA PRO A 24 -17.08 8.03 10.74
C PRO A 24 -18.58 7.72 10.68
N ILE A 25 -19.36 8.53 9.97
CA ILE A 25 -20.82 8.47 9.89
C ILE A 25 -21.28 8.04 8.49
N ARG A 26 -22.55 7.66 8.35
CA ARG A 26 -23.18 7.48 7.04
C ARG A 26 -23.54 8.85 6.47
N ALA A 27 -23.17 9.11 5.22
CA ALA A 27 -23.55 10.32 4.48
C ALA A 27 -24.05 9.96 3.07
N LYS A 28 -24.61 10.94 2.34
CA LYS A 28 -24.95 10.79 0.92
C LYS A 28 -23.96 11.59 0.08
N CYS A 29 -23.49 11.01 -1.01
CA CYS A 29 -22.59 11.68 -1.93
C CYS A 29 -23.30 12.84 -2.64
N SER A 30 -22.71 14.03 -2.66
CA SER A 30 -23.33 15.21 -3.28
C SER A 30 -23.43 15.08 -4.81
N VAL A 31 -22.54 14.30 -5.44
CA VAL A 31 -22.49 14.09 -6.90
C VAL A 31 -23.43 12.96 -7.33
N CYS A 32 -23.20 11.72 -6.90
CA CYS A 32 -23.96 10.55 -7.37
C CYS A 32 -25.21 10.24 -6.53
N LYS A 33 -25.45 10.98 -5.45
CA LYS A 33 -26.56 10.82 -4.49
C LYS A 33 -26.65 9.46 -3.77
N LYS A 34 -25.71 8.54 -4.03
CA LYS A 34 -25.64 7.23 -3.36
C LYS A 34 -25.10 7.36 -1.93
N PRO A 35 -25.50 6.45 -1.02
CA PRO A 35 -24.96 6.43 0.34
C PRO A 35 -23.45 6.13 0.34
N ILE A 36 -22.75 6.72 1.31
CA ILE A 36 -21.34 6.50 1.59
C ILE A 36 -21.24 5.61 2.82
N THR A 37 -20.57 4.48 2.67
CA THR A 37 -20.32 3.54 3.78
C THR A 37 -19.36 4.16 4.80
N PRO A 38 -19.57 3.98 6.11
CA PRO A 38 -18.63 4.46 7.12
C PRO A 38 -17.25 3.82 6.94
N HIS A 39 -16.22 4.50 7.43
CA HIS A 39 -14.80 4.20 7.30
C HIS A 39 -14.27 4.15 5.85
N THR A 40 -15.04 4.63 4.88
CA THR A 40 -14.56 4.79 3.52
C THR A 40 -13.85 6.13 3.36
N PHE A 41 -12.88 6.15 2.45
CA PHE A 41 -12.13 7.36 2.12
C PHE A 41 -13.02 8.31 1.29
N THR A 42 -13.12 9.55 1.76
CA THR A 42 -13.94 10.60 1.15
C THR A 42 -13.15 11.89 0.99
N ILE A 43 -13.52 12.67 -0.03
CA ILE A 43 -13.02 14.04 -0.21
C ILE A 43 -14.23 14.94 -0.03
N ASN A 44 -14.15 15.84 0.95
CA ASN A 44 -15.27 16.61 1.42
C ASN A 44 -14.98 18.10 1.24
N THR A 45 -16.03 18.87 0.96
CA THR A 45 -15.96 20.33 0.81
C THR A 45 -16.81 20.98 1.89
N MET A 46 -16.18 21.80 2.72
CA MET A 46 -16.90 22.64 3.68
C MET A 46 -17.06 24.04 3.08
N VAL A 47 -18.30 24.49 2.97
CA VAL A 47 -18.64 25.82 2.46
C VAL A 47 -19.11 26.68 3.62
N ARG A 48 -18.46 27.84 3.79
CA ARG A 48 -18.86 28.88 4.77
C ARG A 48 -19.20 30.16 4.04
N LYS A 49 -20.29 30.81 4.45
CA LYS A 49 -20.69 32.13 3.94
C LYS A 49 -19.77 33.23 4.45
N SER A 50 -19.21 33.07 5.65
CA SER A 50 -18.27 34.04 6.22
C SER A 50 -17.22 33.39 7.11
N LYS A 51 -16.10 34.09 7.32
CA LYS A 51 -15.04 33.64 8.25
C LYS A 51 -15.51 33.60 9.72
N LYS A 52 -16.55 34.37 10.06
CA LYS A 52 -17.15 34.43 11.42
C LYS A 52 -18.13 33.27 11.68
N GLU A 53 -18.57 32.56 10.65
CA GLU A 53 -19.49 31.44 10.77
C GLU A 53 -18.80 30.26 11.49
N LYS A 54 -19.48 29.71 12.51
CA LYS A 54 -18.95 28.59 13.29
C LYS A 54 -18.88 27.34 12.41
N LYS A 55 -17.88 26.50 12.64
CA LYS A 55 -17.67 25.25 11.88
C LYS A 55 -18.90 24.32 11.88
N LYS A 56 -19.71 24.34 12.95
CA LYS A 56 -20.91 23.51 13.10
C LYS A 56 -22.07 23.93 12.19
N ASP A 57 -22.11 25.20 11.79
CA ASP A 57 -23.18 25.77 10.95
C ASP A 57 -22.79 25.71 9.45
N ALA A 58 -21.52 25.37 9.17
CA ALA A 58 -21.00 25.24 7.81
C ALA A 58 -21.64 24.05 7.08
N GLN A 59 -21.99 24.26 5.81
CA GLN A 59 -22.48 23.18 4.96
C GLN A 59 -21.32 22.28 4.55
N VAL A 60 -21.49 20.97 4.73
CA VAL A 60 -20.49 19.97 4.36
C VAL A 60 -21.05 19.11 3.25
N GLU A 61 -20.38 19.15 2.11
CA GLU A 61 -20.65 18.28 0.98
C GLU A 61 -19.71 17.09 1.03
N TYR A 62 -20.28 15.90 1.16
CA TYR A 62 -19.52 14.65 1.14
C TYR A 62 -19.48 14.09 -0.27
N CYS A 63 -18.30 13.69 -0.76
CA CYS A 63 -18.16 13.00 -2.05
C CYS A 63 -17.46 11.66 -1.88
N HIS A 64 -17.91 10.64 -2.63
CA HIS A 64 -17.08 9.46 -2.85
C HIS A 64 -15.79 9.90 -3.55
N TYR A 65 -14.69 9.25 -3.19
CA TYR A 65 -13.39 9.45 -3.85
C TYR A 65 -13.49 9.41 -5.38
N ASN A 66 -14.19 8.42 -5.94
CA ASN A 66 -14.34 8.26 -7.40
C ASN A 66 -15.28 9.29 -8.06
N CYS A 67 -16.09 10.01 -7.29
CA CYS A 67 -17.03 11.00 -7.81
C CYS A 67 -16.49 12.43 -7.73
N TRP A 68 -15.42 12.64 -6.97
CA TRP A 68 -14.82 13.96 -6.80
C TRP A 68 -14.04 14.36 -8.05
N LYS A 69 -14.28 15.60 -8.50
CA LYS A 69 -13.54 16.27 -9.57
C LYS A 69 -12.58 17.25 -8.94
N VAL A 70 -11.35 17.33 -9.44
CA VAL A 70 -10.35 18.30 -8.98
C VAL A 70 -10.84 19.72 -9.30
N PRO A 71 -11.10 20.57 -8.30
CA PRO A 71 -11.43 21.98 -8.52
C PRO A 71 -10.21 22.78 -9.01
N ASP A 72 -10.46 23.82 -9.81
CA ASP A 72 -9.42 24.69 -10.36
C ASP A 72 -8.56 25.35 -9.29
N ASP A 73 -9.16 25.72 -8.15
CA ASP A 73 -8.46 26.39 -7.05
C ASP A 73 -7.50 25.48 -6.29
N LEU A 74 -7.57 24.16 -6.52
CA LEU A 74 -6.74 23.17 -5.87
C LEU A 74 -5.56 22.70 -6.71
N ALA A 75 -5.60 22.90 -8.03
CA ALA A 75 -4.52 22.49 -8.93
C ALA A 75 -3.17 23.15 -8.60
N HIS A 76 -3.20 24.34 -8.00
CA HIS A 76 -2.01 25.14 -7.69
C HIS A 76 -1.60 25.11 -6.21
N LYS A 77 -2.39 24.49 -5.32
CA LYS A 77 -2.12 24.49 -3.88
C LYS A 77 -1.28 23.26 -3.48
N PRO A 78 -0.25 23.42 -2.63
CA PRO A 78 0.50 22.27 -2.13
C PRO A 78 -0.38 21.35 -1.30
N LEU A 79 -0.18 20.04 -1.46
CA LEU A 79 -1.02 18.98 -0.88
C LEU A 79 -1.02 18.99 0.66
N GLU A 80 0.02 19.53 1.26
CA GLU A 80 0.20 19.66 2.71
C GLU A 80 -0.79 20.66 3.32
N GLN A 81 -1.34 21.59 2.53
CA GLN A 81 -2.37 22.53 2.99
C GLN A 81 -3.76 21.86 3.11
N PHE A 82 -3.95 20.68 2.52
CA PHE A 82 -5.21 19.97 2.62
C PHE A 82 -5.37 19.35 4.00
N ARG A 83 -6.44 19.74 4.68
CA ARG A 83 -6.75 19.21 5.99
C ARG A 83 -6.96 17.69 5.92
N GLY A 84 -6.19 16.96 6.70
CA GLY A 84 -6.32 15.51 6.85
C GLY A 84 -5.44 14.68 5.91
N PHE A 85 -4.77 15.29 4.93
CA PHE A 85 -3.91 14.59 3.97
C PHE A 85 -2.81 13.75 4.64
N VAL A 86 -2.12 14.32 5.63
CA VAL A 86 -1.05 13.64 6.40
C VAL A 86 -1.56 12.41 7.16
N ASN A 87 -2.83 12.40 7.55
CA ASN A 87 -3.44 11.30 8.30
C ASN A 87 -3.98 10.18 7.39
N LEU A 88 -3.90 10.35 6.06
CA LEU A 88 -4.34 9.32 5.12
C LEU A 88 -3.33 8.17 5.06
N LYS A 89 -3.82 6.98 4.70
CA LYS A 89 -2.93 5.86 4.35
C LYS A 89 -2.03 6.26 3.17
N PRO A 90 -0.77 5.79 3.12
CA PRO A 90 0.16 6.11 2.03
C PRO A 90 -0.41 5.83 0.64
N GLU A 91 -1.16 4.73 0.49
CA GLU A 91 -1.84 4.36 -0.76
C GLU A 91 -2.80 5.46 -1.24
N HIS A 92 -3.56 6.07 -0.33
CA HIS A 92 -4.52 7.13 -0.69
C HIS A 92 -3.82 8.46 -0.94
N GLN A 93 -2.71 8.75 -0.24
CA GLN A 93 -1.89 9.93 -0.51
C GLN A 93 -1.33 9.91 -1.93
N VAL A 94 -0.83 8.76 -2.40
CA VAL A 94 -0.33 8.60 -3.79
C VAL A 94 -1.45 8.83 -4.80
N LYS A 95 -2.64 8.28 -4.56
CA LYS A 95 -3.77 8.46 -5.47
C LYS A 95 -4.24 9.91 -5.56
N VAL A 96 -4.31 10.61 -4.42
CA VAL A 96 -4.63 12.05 -4.39
C VAL A 96 -3.55 12.88 -5.10
N ARG A 97 -2.26 12.56 -4.89
CA ARG A 97 -1.15 13.18 -5.63
C ARG A 97 -1.34 13.07 -7.14
N LYS A 98 -1.56 11.85 -7.63
CA LYS A 98 -1.86 11.58 -9.04
C LYS A 98 -3.08 12.36 -9.55
N MET A 99 -4.14 12.47 -8.73
CA MET A 99 -5.32 13.25 -9.10
C MET A 99 -5.02 14.73 -9.30
N ILE A 100 -4.32 15.36 -8.36
CA ILE A 100 -3.98 16.79 -8.45
C ILE A 100 -3.01 17.04 -9.63
N GLU A 101 -2.05 16.14 -9.84
CA GLU A 101 -1.09 16.20 -10.96
C GLU A 101 -1.77 16.08 -12.33
N ALA A 102 -2.82 15.26 -12.44
CA ALA A 102 -3.63 15.14 -13.66
C ALA A 102 -4.49 16.40 -13.96
N GLY A 103 -4.50 17.39 -13.07
CA GLY A 103 -5.09 18.69 -13.31
C GLY A 103 -6.58 18.82 -12.99
N PRO A 104 -7.12 20.04 -13.15
CA PRO A 104 -8.51 20.37 -12.85
C PRO A 104 -9.52 19.62 -13.72
N GLY A 105 -10.72 19.37 -13.17
CA GLY A 105 -11.81 18.67 -13.83
C GLY A 105 -11.65 17.15 -13.90
N THR A 106 -10.43 16.64 -13.69
CA THR A 106 -10.11 15.21 -13.77
C THR A 106 -10.74 14.44 -12.60
N THR A 107 -11.21 13.22 -12.88
CA THR A 107 -11.70 12.27 -11.87
C THR A 107 -10.74 11.09 -11.78
N TRP A 108 -10.73 10.39 -10.64
CA TRP A 108 -9.92 9.17 -10.51
C TRP A 108 -10.26 8.12 -11.58
N ARG A 109 -11.53 8.03 -12.00
CA ARG A 109 -11.94 7.12 -13.07
C ARG A 109 -11.25 7.46 -14.40
N ALA A 110 -11.20 8.74 -14.76
CA ALA A 110 -10.54 9.19 -15.98
C ALA A 110 -9.04 8.84 -15.98
N ILE A 111 -8.36 8.98 -14.83
CA ILE A 111 -6.94 8.62 -14.69
C ILE A 111 -6.74 7.12 -14.89
N VAL A 112 -7.56 6.28 -14.24
CA VAL A 112 -7.45 4.81 -14.38
C VAL A 112 -7.76 4.37 -15.81
N GLU A 113 -8.72 5.01 -16.47
CA GLU A 113 -9.06 4.72 -17.87
C GLU A 113 -7.94 5.15 -18.82
N GLN A 114 -7.32 6.31 -18.58
CA GLN A 114 -6.14 6.75 -19.32
C GLN A 114 -4.95 5.79 -19.13
N GLU A 115 -4.61 5.42 -17.88
CA GLU A 115 -3.53 4.46 -17.60
C GLU A 115 -3.79 3.09 -18.27
N LEU A 116 -5.05 2.65 -18.31
CA LEU A 116 -5.45 1.41 -18.98
C LEU A 116 -5.30 1.52 -20.51
N GLN A 117 -5.70 2.65 -21.09
CA GLN A 117 -5.56 2.90 -22.53
C GLN A 117 -4.08 2.95 -22.93
N GLU A 118 -3.25 3.66 -22.18
CA GLU A 118 -1.79 3.72 -22.39
C GLU A 118 -1.15 2.32 -22.31
N GLN A 119 -1.60 1.49 -21.37
CA GLN A 119 -1.15 0.11 -21.25
C GLN A 119 -1.55 -0.74 -22.47
N LEU A 120 -2.75 -0.53 -23.00
CA LEU A 120 -3.24 -1.23 -24.18
C LEU A 120 -2.44 -0.81 -25.42
N ASP A 121 -2.23 0.49 -25.62
CA ASP A 121 -1.48 1.03 -26.76
C ASP A 121 -0.01 0.60 -26.72
N ALA A 122 0.60 0.59 -25.52
CA ALA A 122 1.94 0.06 -25.32
C ALA A 122 2.03 -1.44 -25.67
N SER A 123 0.99 -2.22 -25.36
CA SER A 123 0.95 -3.64 -25.72
C SER A 123 0.80 -3.87 -27.22
N MET A 124 0.06 -3.02 -27.93
CA MET A 124 -0.09 -3.12 -29.39
C MET A 124 1.20 -2.73 -30.13
N ASN A 125 1.95 -1.75 -29.64
CA ASN A 125 3.23 -1.37 -30.25
C ASN A 125 4.33 -2.45 -30.09
N LEU A 126 4.29 -3.26 -29.04
CA LEU A 126 5.25 -4.35 -28.83
C LEU A 126 5.09 -5.49 -29.86
N ASP A 127 3.89 -5.69 -30.42
CA ASP A 127 3.65 -6.72 -31.42
C ASP A 127 4.14 -6.29 -32.82
N ASN A 128 4.09 -4.99 -33.16
CA ASN A 128 4.63 -4.48 -34.43
C ASN A 128 6.16 -4.55 -34.51
N VAL A 129 6.88 -4.31 -33.41
CA VAL A 129 8.36 -4.40 -33.38
C VAL A 129 8.85 -5.85 -33.53
N LYS A 130 7.98 -6.83 -33.27
CA LYS A 130 8.35 -8.24 -33.36
C LYS A 130 8.23 -8.83 -34.77
N GLU A 131 7.44 -8.24 -35.67
CA GLU A 131 7.39 -8.68 -37.07
C GLU A 131 8.57 -8.15 -37.90
N GLU A 132 9.00 -6.89 -37.72
CA GLU A 132 10.15 -6.34 -38.47
C GLU A 132 11.50 -7.03 -38.14
N HIS A 133 11.64 -7.67 -36.98
CA HIS A 133 12.88 -8.37 -36.65
C HIS A 133 12.95 -9.79 -37.26
N VAL A 134 11.84 -10.37 -37.74
CA VAL A 134 11.88 -11.71 -38.35
C VAL A 134 12.30 -11.63 -39.82
N ASP A 135 11.90 -10.59 -40.56
CA ASP A 135 12.27 -10.43 -41.98
C ASP A 135 13.74 -9.99 -42.17
N ALA A 136 14.34 -9.29 -41.20
CA ALA A 136 15.75 -8.90 -41.27
C ALA A 136 16.73 -10.05 -40.99
N VAL A 137 16.30 -11.12 -40.28
CA VAL A 137 17.16 -12.27 -39.96
C VAL A 137 17.10 -13.34 -41.06
N GLU A 138 15.99 -13.43 -41.81
CA GLU A 138 15.86 -14.38 -42.92
C GLU A 138 16.67 -13.96 -44.16
N HIS A 139 16.92 -12.66 -44.35
CA HIS A 139 17.77 -12.15 -45.44
C HIS A 139 19.27 -12.08 -45.13
N GLN A 140 19.72 -12.35 -43.89
CA GLN A 140 21.16 -12.42 -43.55
C GLN A 140 21.69 -13.85 -43.33
N ALA A 141 20.82 -14.86 -43.24
CA ALA A 141 21.22 -16.26 -43.09
C ALA A 141 21.56 -16.98 -44.40
N ALA A 142 21.34 -16.36 -45.57
CA ALA A 142 21.64 -16.96 -46.87
C ALA A 142 23.09 -16.75 -47.37
N ALA A 143 23.94 -16.02 -46.63
CA ALA A 143 25.29 -15.67 -47.07
C ALA A 143 26.45 -16.24 -46.22
N ALA A 144 26.18 -17.00 -45.15
CA ALA A 144 27.24 -17.59 -44.32
C ALA A 144 27.23 -19.12 -44.41
N GLY A 145 28.20 -19.65 -45.15
CA GLY A 145 28.45 -21.08 -45.29
C GLY A 145 28.84 -21.78 -43.98
N PRO A 146 28.94 -23.12 -44.00
CA PRO A 146 29.15 -23.94 -42.82
C PRO A 146 30.60 -23.87 -42.33
N SER A 147 30.86 -23.15 -41.23
CA SER A 147 32.14 -23.23 -40.53
C SER A 147 32.05 -24.15 -39.32
N THR A 148 32.63 -25.33 -39.46
CA THR A 148 32.93 -26.28 -38.37
C THR A 148 34.10 -25.77 -37.55
N ALA A 149 33.89 -25.31 -36.31
CA ALA A 149 34.99 -25.20 -35.33
C ALA A 149 34.47 -25.08 -33.89
N SER A 150 34.52 -26.19 -33.17
CA SER A 150 34.39 -26.29 -31.72
C SER A 150 35.46 -25.43 -31.02
N LYS A 151 35.05 -24.37 -30.30
CA LYS A 151 35.95 -23.68 -29.37
C LYS A 151 35.31 -23.43 -28.01
N LYS A 152 35.63 -24.36 -27.12
CA LYS A 152 35.55 -24.31 -25.65
C LYS A 152 35.95 -22.91 -25.14
N ARG A 153 35.01 -22.13 -24.62
CA ARG A 153 35.31 -20.90 -23.86
C ARG A 153 35.04 -21.11 -22.38
N LYS A 154 36.07 -20.75 -21.62
CA LYS A 154 36.23 -20.94 -20.18
C LYS A 154 35.30 -20.00 -19.41
N HIS A 155 34.79 -20.57 -18.33
CA HIS A 155 34.22 -19.95 -17.14
C HIS A 155 34.97 -18.68 -16.73
N VAL A 156 34.29 -17.53 -16.72
CA VAL A 156 34.78 -16.30 -16.07
C VAL A 156 33.93 -16.09 -14.83
N HIS A 157 34.59 -16.29 -13.68
CA HIS A 157 34.06 -16.10 -12.34
C HIS A 157 34.02 -14.59 -12.08
N PHE A 158 32.83 -14.02 -11.91
CA PHE A 158 32.65 -12.65 -11.42
C PHE A 158 32.35 -12.75 -9.93
N ASP A 159 33.39 -12.75 -9.10
CA ASP A 159 33.30 -12.34 -7.69
C ASP A 159 33.62 -10.85 -7.64
N ASP A 160 32.59 -10.01 -7.80
CA ASP A 160 32.69 -8.59 -7.47
C ASP A 160 32.17 -8.39 -6.05
N ASP A 161 33.15 -8.22 -5.17
CA ASP A 161 33.06 -7.88 -3.75
C ASP A 161 32.45 -6.47 -3.58
N MET A 162 31.13 -6.42 -3.34
CA MET A 162 30.35 -5.20 -3.04
C MET A 162 30.50 -4.70 -1.59
N THR A 163 31.52 -5.15 -0.84
CA THR A 163 31.62 -4.84 0.60
C THR A 163 32.29 -3.49 0.91
N SER A 164 32.80 -2.77 -0.10
CA SER A 164 33.51 -1.48 0.08
C SER A 164 32.61 -0.24 0.23
N ALA A 165 31.29 -0.37 0.09
CA ALA A 165 30.37 0.79 0.09
C ALA A 165 29.67 1.07 1.44
N LEU A 166 29.98 0.35 2.52
CA LEU A 166 29.23 0.45 3.80
C LEU A 166 30.00 1.02 5.00
N THR A 167 31.27 1.41 4.85
CA THR A 167 32.06 2.07 5.91
C THR A 167 32.09 3.58 5.73
N GLY A 168 30.90 4.19 5.72
CA GLY A 168 30.73 5.63 5.87
C GLY A 168 30.94 6.04 7.33
N THR A 169 32.05 6.71 7.58
CA THR A 169 32.57 7.28 8.83
C THR A 169 31.53 8.15 9.56
N GLN A 170 31.15 7.77 10.79
CA GLN A 170 30.41 8.65 11.70
C GLN A 170 31.40 9.49 12.50
N THR A 171 31.33 10.81 12.34
CA THR A 171 32.01 11.79 13.21
C THR A 171 31.11 12.13 14.41
N PRO A 172 31.60 11.98 15.66
CA PRO A 172 30.87 12.40 16.85
C PRO A 172 31.07 13.90 17.08
N THR A 173 30.00 14.68 17.06
CA THR A 173 30.01 16.08 17.57
C THR A 173 29.40 16.16 18.95
N ALA A 174 30.06 16.99 19.75
CA ALA A 174 30.13 16.93 21.19
C ALA A 174 28.94 17.55 21.93
N ALA A 175 28.83 17.13 23.19
CA ALA A 175 27.97 17.63 24.23
C ALA A 175 28.07 19.15 24.44
N LYS A 176 26.94 19.76 24.83
CA LYS A 176 26.94 21.02 25.59
C LYS A 176 25.92 20.96 26.74
N LYS A 177 26.45 21.17 27.94
CA LYS A 177 25.79 21.26 29.25
C LYS A 177 25.23 22.67 29.51
N SER A 178 24.33 22.72 30.51
CA SER A 178 23.85 23.88 31.28
C SER A 178 22.83 24.77 30.54
N ASN A 179 21.77 25.29 31.17
CA ASN A 179 21.79 25.93 32.48
C ASN A 179 20.46 25.89 33.25
N GLN A 180 20.62 26.02 34.55
CA GLN A 180 19.70 25.97 35.68
C GLN A 180 19.09 27.35 35.96
N SER A 181 17.78 27.44 36.25
CA SER A 181 17.19 28.47 37.15
C SER A 181 15.79 28.04 37.61
N GLN A 182 15.54 28.08 38.93
CA GLN A 182 14.27 27.89 39.66
C GLN A 182 13.53 29.24 39.87
N PRO A 183 12.61 29.45 40.86
CA PRO A 183 11.23 28.95 41.02
C PRO A 183 10.19 30.06 41.38
N SER A 184 8.89 29.71 41.47
CA SER A 184 7.91 30.31 42.42
C SER A 184 6.63 29.43 42.46
N SER A 185 6.33 28.80 43.61
CA SER A 185 5.16 29.01 44.51
C SER A 185 3.78 28.96 43.79
N SER A 186 2.72 28.28 44.26
CA SER A 186 2.23 28.06 45.62
C SER A 186 1.13 26.97 45.69
N THR A 187 1.19 26.14 46.74
CA THR A 187 0.11 25.74 47.67
C THR A 187 -1.29 25.35 47.16
N SER A 188 -1.70 24.09 47.38
CA SER A 188 -2.74 23.73 48.37
C SER A 188 -3.01 22.21 48.42
N ILE A 189 -3.12 21.70 49.65
CA ILE A 189 -3.46 20.34 50.13
C ILE A 189 -4.89 20.44 50.72
N PRO A 190 -5.84 19.47 50.56
CA PRO A 190 -6.01 18.34 51.51
C PRO A 190 -6.69 17.07 50.91
N PRO A 191 -7.16 16.09 51.71
CA PRO A 191 -6.42 14.94 52.28
C PRO A 191 -6.92 13.58 51.70
N PRO A 192 -6.42 12.40 52.15
CA PRO A 192 -6.49 11.15 51.38
C PRO A 192 -7.69 10.27 51.77
N THR A 193 -8.33 9.67 50.76
CA THR A 193 -9.17 8.48 50.94
C THR A 193 -8.59 7.32 50.14
N ALA A 194 -8.27 6.26 50.87
CA ALA A 194 -7.77 4.99 50.38
C ALA A 194 -8.86 4.23 49.59
N SER A 195 -8.50 3.72 48.40
CA SER A 195 -9.00 2.43 47.91
C SER A 195 -8.18 1.98 46.69
N THR A 196 -7.23 1.13 46.98
CA THR A 196 -6.80 -0.07 46.25
C THR A 196 -7.62 -0.42 44.99
N SER A 197 -6.99 -0.35 43.82
CA SER A 197 -7.20 -1.36 42.77
C SER A 197 -6.07 -1.29 41.73
N ALA A 198 -5.24 -2.32 41.73
CA ALA A 198 -4.15 -2.52 40.80
C ALA A 198 -4.69 -2.67 39.36
N SER A 199 -4.29 -1.78 38.45
CA SER A 199 -4.48 -1.99 37.02
C SER A 199 -3.12 -2.03 36.33
N ALA A 200 -2.71 -3.27 36.01
CA ALA A 200 -1.49 -3.59 35.30
C ALA A 200 -1.52 -3.01 33.87
N ARG A 201 -0.81 -1.90 33.67
CA ARG A 201 -0.52 -1.34 32.34
C ARG A 201 0.53 -2.20 31.64
N ARG A 202 0.05 -3.09 30.77
CA ARG A 202 0.84 -3.81 29.78
C ARG A 202 1.36 -2.82 28.73
N ALA A 203 2.64 -2.50 28.78
CA ALA A 203 3.33 -1.72 27.77
C ALA A 203 3.51 -2.58 26.50
N SER A 204 2.74 -2.29 25.45
CA SER A 204 2.89 -2.90 24.13
C SER A 204 4.11 -2.29 23.43
N LYS A 205 5.24 -2.99 23.49
CA LYS A 205 6.46 -2.67 22.74
C LYS A 205 6.20 -2.87 21.25
N LYS A 206 6.19 -1.77 20.51
CA LYS A 206 5.96 -1.68 19.07
C LYS A 206 7.10 -2.38 18.32
N GLN A 207 6.88 -3.64 17.92
CA GLN A 207 7.78 -4.37 17.03
C GLN A 207 7.73 -3.75 15.62
N LYS A 208 8.92 -3.45 15.10
CA LYS A 208 9.18 -2.93 13.76
C LYS A 208 8.95 -4.08 12.76
N PRO A 209 8.20 -3.89 11.66
CA PRO A 209 7.98 -4.97 10.68
C PRO A 209 9.29 -5.33 9.99
N ALA A 210 9.57 -6.64 9.92
CA ALA A 210 10.71 -7.19 9.19
C ALA A 210 10.57 -6.90 7.68
N PRO A 211 11.69 -6.72 6.96
CA PRO A 211 11.69 -6.50 5.52
C PRO A 211 11.12 -7.71 4.79
N SER A 212 10.11 -7.46 3.96
CA SER A 212 9.50 -8.45 3.07
C SER A 212 10.51 -8.94 2.02
N PRO A 213 10.63 -10.27 1.79
CA PRO A 213 11.54 -10.80 0.78
C PRO A 213 11.12 -10.37 -0.63
N SER A 214 12.09 -9.88 -1.41
CA SER A 214 11.92 -9.49 -2.81
C SER A 214 11.49 -10.70 -3.65
N SER A 215 10.23 -10.71 -4.08
CA SER A 215 9.67 -11.79 -4.90
C SER A 215 9.70 -11.39 -6.37
N GLN A 216 10.61 -12.03 -7.13
CA GLN A 216 10.62 -12.03 -8.60
C GLN A 216 9.50 -12.88 -9.22
N HIS A 217 8.51 -13.32 -8.45
CA HIS A 217 7.36 -14.05 -9.01
C HIS A 217 6.38 -13.07 -9.65
N ALA A 218 6.29 -13.13 -10.98
CA ALA A 218 5.27 -12.44 -11.78
C ALA A 218 3.88 -12.61 -11.15
N ASN A 219 3.17 -11.50 -10.96
CA ASN A 219 1.88 -11.48 -10.29
C ASN A 219 0.89 -12.43 -11.00
N PRO A 220 0.37 -13.47 -10.33
CA PRO A 220 -0.54 -14.44 -10.94
C PRO A 220 -1.84 -13.80 -11.46
N ASN A 221 -2.25 -12.64 -10.93
CA ASN A 221 -3.37 -11.88 -11.47
C ASN A 221 -3.13 -11.36 -12.89
N ALA A 222 -1.88 -11.04 -13.25
CA ALA A 222 -1.57 -10.55 -14.60
C ALA A 222 -1.80 -11.65 -15.66
N LYS A 223 -1.45 -12.91 -15.33
CA LYS A 223 -1.69 -14.07 -16.22
C LYS A 223 -3.19 -14.33 -16.43
N MET A 224 -4.00 -14.24 -15.37
CA MET A 224 -5.46 -14.38 -15.44
C MET A 224 -6.11 -13.29 -16.30
N ASN A 225 -5.69 -12.03 -16.14
CA ASN A 225 -6.22 -10.92 -16.92
C ASN A 225 -5.91 -11.06 -18.42
N LEU A 226 -4.67 -11.43 -18.76
CA LEU A 226 -4.28 -11.66 -20.15
C LEU A 226 -5.05 -12.83 -20.78
N ALA A 227 -5.24 -13.91 -20.04
CA ALA A 227 -5.97 -15.07 -20.53
C ALA A 227 -7.48 -14.77 -20.71
N SER A 228 -8.09 -13.98 -19.82
CA SER A 228 -9.46 -13.49 -19.99
C SER A 228 -9.61 -12.64 -21.25
N ALA A 229 -8.67 -11.72 -21.51
CA ALA A 229 -8.69 -10.88 -22.71
C ALA A 229 -8.60 -11.71 -24.00
N LYS A 230 -7.75 -12.75 -24.02
CA LYS A 230 -7.62 -13.68 -25.15
C LYS A 230 -8.89 -14.48 -25.41
N VAL A 231 -9.59 -14.92 -24.35
CA VAL A 231 -10.89 -15.62 -24.48
C VAL A 231 -11.97 -14.69 -25.06
N SER A 232 -12.05 -13.45 -24.58
CA SER A 232 -12.98 -12.45 -25.13
C SER A 232 -12.72 -12.17 -26.61
N ALA A 233 -11.45 -11.99 -27.01
CA ALA A 233 -11.07 -11.78 -28.40
C ALA A 233 -11.41 -12.98 -29.30
N ALA A 234 -11.20 -14.21 -28.81
CA ALA A 234 -11.56 -15.42 -29.53
C ALA A 234 -13.09 -15.58 -29.69
N GLY A 235 -13.86 -15.21 -28.66
CA GLY A 235 -15.33 -15.19 -28.73
C GLY A 235 -15.84 -14.23 -29.80
N ALA A 236 -15.27 -13.03 -29.89
CA ALA A 236 -15.62 -12.06 -30.93
C ALA A 236 -15.33 -12.58 -32.35
N LYS A 237 -14.18 -13.25 -32.55
CA LYS A 237 -13.82 -13.85 -33.84
C LYS A 237 -14.79 -14.97 -34.25
N MET A 238 -15.25 -15.81 -33.33
CA MET A 238 -16.25 -16.84 -33.63
C MET A 238 -17.60 -16.23 -34.06
N GLY A 239 -18.03 -15.13 -33.43
CA GLY A 239 -19.24 -14.42 -33.84
C GLY A 239 -19.17 -13.92 -35.29
N LEU A 240 -18.01 -13.39 -35.68
CA LEU A 240 -17.75 -12.95 -37.06
C LEU A 240 -17.76 -14.11 -38.08
N ILE A 241 -17.19 -15.26 -37.74
CA ILE A 241 -17.24 -16.45 -38.61
C ILE A 241 -18.67 -16.95 -38.75
N GLY A 242 -19.45 -16.96 -37.66
CA GLY A 242 -20.87 -17.34 -37.70
C GLY A 242 -21.68 -16.45 -38.65
N ALA A 243 -21.46 -15.14 -38.61
CA ALA A 243 -22.09 -14.19 -39.52
C ALA A 243 -21.67 -14.42 -40.99
N LYS A 244 -20.38 -14.69 -41.25
CA LYS A 244 -19.87 -15.02 -42.59
C LYS A 244 -20.46 -16.32 -43.13
N MET A 245 -20.63 -17.35 -42.28
CA MET A 245 -21.29 -18.59 -42.66
C MET A 245 -22.75 -18.37 -43.05
N ALA A 246 -23.49 -17.55 -42.27
CA ALA A 246 -24.87 -17.22 -42.59
C ALA A 246 -24.98 -16.49 -43.96
N ALA A 247 -24.07 -15.57 -44.25
CA ALA A 247 -24.02 -14.87 -45.53
C ALA A 247 -23.62 -15.79 -46.71
N ALA A 248 -22.85 -16.85 -46.45
CA ALA A 248 -22.36 -17.79 -47.44
C ALA A 248 -23.27 -19.01 -47.68
N ALA A 249 -24.50 -19.02 -47.14
CA ALA A 249 -25.40 -20.18 -47.17
C ALA A 249 -25.64 -20.77 -48.58
N ASN A 250 -25.59 -19.95 -49.62
CA ASN A 250 -25.79 -20.36 -51.01
C ASN A 250 -24.49 -20.76 -51.75
N ASN A 251 -23.33 -20.76 -51.08
CA ASN A 251 -22.04 -21.11 -51.67
C ASN A 251 -21.36 -22.27 -50.90
N PRO A 252 -21.42 -23.51 -51.43
CA PRO A 252 -20.92 -24.69 -50.71
C PRO A 252 -19.40 -24.69 -50.51
N ALA A 253 -18.62 -24.07 -51.41
CA ALA A 253 -17.18 -23.96 -51.27
C ALA A 253 -16.79 -23.02 -50.11
N LEU A 254 -17.48 -21.89 -49.97
CA LEU A 254 -17.29 -20.98 -48.85
C LEU A 254 -17.74 -21.60 -47.52
N MET A 255 -18.84 -22.35 -47.51
CA MET A 255 -19.30 -23.07 -46.31
C MET A 255 -18.27 -24.09 -45.81
N LYS A 256 -17.60 -24.83 -46.72
CA LYS A 256 -16.53 -25.75 -46.35
C LYS A 256 -15.33 -24.99 -45.73
N LYS A 257 -14.90 -23.89 -46.34
CA LYS A 257 -13.80 -23.06 -45.84
C LYS A 257 -14.09 -22.49 -44.45
N TYR A 258 -15.25 -21.90 -44.24
CA TYR A 258 -15.63 -21.35 -42.93
C TYR A 258 -15.86 -22.43 -41.86
N GLY A 259 -16.36 -23.60 -42.26
CA GLY A 259 -16.47 -24.75 -41.36
C GLY A 259 -15.10 -25.24 -40.86
N GLU A 260 -14.08 -25.26 -41.72
CA GLU A 260 -12.69 -25.57 -41.32
C GLU A 260 -12.09 -24.49 -40.41
N GLU A 261 -12.36 -23.21 -40.70
CA GLU A 261 -11.95 -22.08 -39.85
C GLU A 261 -12.58 -22.15 -38.46
N MET A 262 -13.88 -22.46 -38.37
CA MET A 262 -14.58 -22.64 -37.10
C MET A 262 -14.00 -23.83 -36.30
N LYS A 263 -13.69 -24.96 -36.96
CA LYS A 263 -13.01 -26.10 -36.32
C LYS A 263 -11.62 -25.72 -35.80
N ALA A 264 -10.87 -24.92 -36.55
CA ALA A 264 -9.56 -24.42 -36.13
C ALA A 264 -9.68 -23.50 -34.90
N GLN A 265 -10.61 -22.55 -34.89
CA GLN A 265 -10.86 -21.70 -33.73
C GLN A 265 -11.36 -22.49 -32.51
N GLY A 266 -12.18 -23.52 -32.71
CA GLY A 266 -12.59 -24.43 -31.65
C GLY A 266 -11.41 -25.13 -30.97
N ARG A 267 -10.39 -25.56 -31.74
CA ARG A 267 -9.14 -26.12 -31.18
C ARG A 267 -8.36 -25.09 -30.37
N VAL A 268 -8.28 -23.85 -30.86
CA VAL A 268 -7.62 -22.74 -30.15
C VAL A 268 -8.31 -22.45 -28.82
N MET A 269 -9.64 -22.38 -28.81
CA MET A 269 -10.44 -22.19 -27.59
C MET A 269 -10.25 -23.32 -26.58
N LYS A 270 -10.18 -24.58 -27.05
CA LYS A 270 -9.92 -25.73 -26.19
C LYS A 270 -8.55 -25.61 -25.50
N LYS A 271 -7.50 -25.24 -26.26
CA LYS A 271 -6.16 -25.01 -25.72
C LYS A 271 -6.14 -23.89 -24.67
N TYR A 272 -6.80 -22.76 -24.96
CA TYR A 272 -6.94 -21.67 -23.99
C TYR A 272 -7.69 -22.08 -22.72
N GLY A 273 -8.74 -22.89 -22.85
CA GLY A 273 -9.45 -23.45 -21.70
C GLY A 273 -8.56 -24.34 -20.83
N GLU A 274 -7.66 -25.13 -21.44
CA GLU A 274 -6.68 -25.93 -20.71
C GLU A 274 -5.62 -25.07 -20.01
N GLU A 275 -5.10 -24.04 -20.67
CA GLU A 275 -4.17 -23.05 -20.08
C GLU A 275 -4.80 -22.33 -18.88
N MET A 276 -6.07 -21.93 -18.98
CA MET A 276 -6.81 -21.32 -17.86
C MET A 276 -6.97 -22.27 -16.67
N ARG A 277 -7.32 -23.54 -16.92
CA ARG A 277 -7.39 -24.55 -15.85
C ARG A 277 -6.02 -24.78 -15.20
N GLN A 278 -4.95 -24.78 -15.99
CA GLN A 278 -3.59 -24.91 -15.49
C GLN A 278 -3.21 -23.72 -14.61
N CYS A 279 -3.48 -22.48 -15.05
CA CYS A 279 -3.25 -21.28 -14.25
C CYS A 279 -4.06 -21.32 -12.93
N GLY A 280 -5.32 -21.77 -12.98
CA GLY A 280 -6.13 -21.99 -11.78
C GLY A 280 -5.52 -23.00 -10.80
N ARG A 281 -4.95 -24.11 -11.29
CA ARG A 281 -4.23 -25.08 -10.45
C ARG A 281 -2.96 -24.49 -9.82
N GLU A 282 -2.20 -23.68 -10.57
CA GLU A 282 -1.01 -23.00 -10.06
C GLU A 282 -1.37 -22.00 -8.95
N ILE A 283 -2.40 -21.18 -9.14
CA ILE A 283 -2.90 -20.25 -8.12
C ILE A 283 -3.32 -21.00 -6.86
N ALA A 284 -4.08 -22.09 -7.01
CA ALA A 284 -4.50 -22.92 -5.88
C ALA A 284 -3.32 -23.56 -5.15
N SER A 285 -2.27 -23.98 -5.87
CA SER A 285 -1.05 -24.53 -5.31
C SER A 285 -0.28 -23.48 -4.49
N VAL A 286 -0.09 -22.28 -5.05
CA VAL A 286 0.57 -21.16 -4.35
C VAL A 286 -0.20 -20.77 -3.10
N ALA A 287 -1.54 -20.68 -3.18
CA ALA A 287 -2.37 -20.37 -2.02
C ALA A 287 -2.24 -21.43 -0.91
N LYS A 288 -2.21 -22.73 -1.27
CA LYS A 288 -1.96 -23.82 -0.30
C LYS A 288 -0.56 -23.72 0.33
N ALA A 289 0.47 -23.40 -0.47
CA ALA A 289 1.82 -23.22 0.02
C ALA A 289 1.93 -22.04 1.01
N GLN A 290 1.31 -20.89 0.69
CA GLN A 290 1.26 -19.72 1.57
C GLN A 290 0.51 -20.01 2.88
N ALA A 291 -0.60 -20.74 2.81
CA ALA A 291 -1.32 -21.18 4.01
C ALA A 291 -0.46 -22.10 4.89
N GLY A 292 0.31 -23.00 4.28
CA GLY A 292 1.27 -23.86 4.97
C GLY A 292 2.40 -23.08 5.65
N GLN A 293 2.97 -22.09 4.97
CA GLN A 293 3.99 -21.20 5.54
C GLN A 293 3.44 -20.39 6.71
N SER A 294 2.22 -19.84 6.58
CA SER A 294 1.57 -19.07 7.65
C SER A 294 1.36 -19.91 8.91
N LYS A 295 0.95 -21.18 8.76
CA LYS A 295 0.84 -22.11 9.90
C LYS A 295 2.19 -22.42 10.56
N LYS A 296 3.25 -22.59 9.76
CA LYS A 296 4.62 -22.81 10.29
C LYS A 296 5.12 -21.59 11.07
N GLN A 297 4.93 -20.38 10.52
CA GLN A 297 5.28 -19.13 11.19
C GLN A 297 4.52 -18.94 12.50
N ALA A 298 3.21 -19.22 12.51
CA ALA A 298 2.40 -19.16 13.73
C ALA A 298 2.88 -20.16 14.81
N LYS A 299 3.25 -21.38 14.41
CA LYS A 299 3.83 -22.38 15.33
C LYS A 299 5.18 -21.93 15.90
N GLN A 300 6.05 -21.37 15.05
CA GLN A 300 7.35 -20.83 15.48
C GLN A 300 7.18 -19.64 16.43
N ALA A 301 6.28 -18.71 16.13
CA ALA A 301 5.99 -17.56 17.00
C ALA A 301 5.45 -18.00 18.37
N LYS A 302 4.59 -19.04 18.41
CA LYS A 302 4.09 -19.61 19.67
C LYS A 302 5.20 -20.25 20.49
N GLU A 303 6.13 -20.97 19.86
CA GLU A 303 7.26 -21.58 20.55
C GLU A 303 8.25 -20.51 21.06
N GLN A 304 8.54 -19.50 20.26
CA GLN A 304 9.37 -18.35 20.68
C GLN A 304 8.76 -17.64 21.88
N ALA A 305 7.45 -17.36 21.86
CA ALA A 305 6.76 -16.74 22.99
C ALA A 305 6.84 -17.60 24.27
N LYS A 306 6.78 -18.94 24.14
CA LYS A 306 6.94 -19.87 25.28
C LYS A 306 8.36 -19.83 25.84
N GLN A 307 9.37 -19.78 24.97
CA GLN A 307 10.78 -19.67 25.36
C GLN A 307 11.06 -18.33 26.06
N GLU A 308 10.54 -17.22 25.52
CA GLU A 308 10.67 -15.89 26.13
C GLU A 308 9.99 -15.83 27.50
N ALA A 309 8.78 -16.39 27.65
CA ALA A 309 8.10 -16.46 28.94
C ALA A 309 8.89 -17.27 29.98
N THR A 310 9.51 -18.38 29.55
CA THR A 310 10.36 -19.20 30.43
C THR A 310 11.61 -18.42 30.86
N ARG A 311 12.27 -17.73 29.93
CA ARG A 311 13.44 -16.88 30.22
C ARG A 311 13.09 -15.74 31.17
N ALA A 312 11.95 -15.09 30.97
CA ALA A 312 11.47 -14.02 31.85
C ALA A 312 11.21 -14.53 33.27
N ARG A 313 10.65 -15.75 33.42
CA ARG A 313 10.44 -16.37 34.74
C ARG A 313 11.77 -16.67 35.44
N GLN A 314 12.76 -17.21 34.72
CA GLN A 314 14.09 -17.46 35.28
C GLN A 314 14.80 -16.15 35.70
N GLN A 315 14.67 -15.09 34.89
CA GLN A 315 15.21 -13.77 35.25
C GLN A 315 14.55 -13.20 36.51
N ALA A 316 13.23 -13.36 36.64
CA ALA A 316 12.50 -12.94 37.83
C ALA A 316 12.95 -13.72 39.09
N GLN A 317 13.16 -15.03 38.97
CA GLN A 317 13.67 -15.86 40.08
C GLN A 317 15.07 -15.42 40.52
N ARG A 318 16.00 -15.20 39.58
CA ARG A 318 17.34 -14.69 39.91
C ARG A 318 17.30 -13.32 40.58
N ALA A 319 16.43 -12.42 40.12
CA ALA A 319 16.25 -11.12 40.75
C ALA A 319 15.72 -11.24 42.19
N GLN A 320 14.81 -12.18 42.45
CA GLN A 320 14.34 -12.47 43.80
C GLN A 320 15.46 -13.03 44.68
N GLU A 321 16.25 -14.00 44.19
CA GLU A 321 17.40 -14.55 44.91
C GLU A 321 18.45 -13.48 45.24
N GLN A 322 18.78 -12.62 44.29
CA GLN A 322 19.68 -11.48 44.51
C GLN A 322 19.13 -10.51 45.56
N THR A 323 17.83 -10.21 45.52
CA THR A 323 17.19 -9.35 46.53
C THR A 323 17.26 -9.97 47.92
N THR A 324 16.99 -11.28 48.04
CA THR A 324 17.10 -12.02 49.30
C THR A 324 18.54 -12.04 49.83
N GLN A 325 19.54 -12.23 48.95
CA GLN A 325 20.96 -12.18 49.35
C GLN A 325 21.37 -10.80 49.87
N VAL A 326 20.93 -9.72 49.21
CA VAL A 326 21.20 -8.35 49.66
C VAL A 326 20.55 -8.10 51.03
N LEU A 327 19.28 -8.50 51.21
CA LEU A 327 18.60 -8.35 52.50
C LEU A 327 19.26 -9.17 53.61
N ALA A 328 19.74 -10.38 53.30
CA ALA A 328 20.47 -11.20 54.27
C ALA A 328 21.80 -10.54 54.68
N SER A 329 22.55 -9.99 53.72
CA SER A 329 23.81 -9.26 53.97
C SER A 329 23.58 -8.02 54.85
N LEU A 330 22.55 -7.22 54.53
CA LEU A 330 22.18 -6.06 55.35
C LEU A 330 21.73 -6.47 56.76
N GLY A 331 21.03 -7.60 56.89
CA GLY A 331 20.64 -8.17 58.17
C GLY A 331 21.85 -8.55 59.04
N SER A 332 22.87 -9.20 58.46
CA SER A 332 24.11 -9.51 59.18
C SER A 332 24.89 -8.25 59.57
N GLU A 333 25.01 -7.27 58.67
CA GLU A 333 25.69 -5.99 58.97
C GLU A 333 25.00 -5.24 60.12
N PHE A 334 23.66 -5.23 60.14
CA PHE A 334 22.89 -4.63 61.22
C PHE A 334 23.08 -5.36 62.55
N GLN A 335 23.12 -6.70 62.53
CA GLN A 335 23.35 -7.51 63.73
C GLN A 335 24.76 -7.30 64.32
N ASP A 336 25.77 -7.15 63.47
CA ASP A 336 27.13 -6.80 63.87
C ASP A 336 27.19 -5.39 64.48
N LEU A 337 26.50 -4.41 63.88
CA LEU A 337 26.41 -3.05 64.41
C LEU A 337 25.76 -3.02 65.81
N MET A 338 24.66 -3.76 65.99
CA MET A 338 24.00 -3.89 67.29
C MET A 338 24.88 -4.59 68.33
N SER A 339 25.69 -5.57 67.90
CA SER A 339 26.64 -6.25 68.78
C SER A 339 27.77 -5.32 69.22
N GLN A 340 28.30 -4.49 68.33
CA GLN A 340 29.29 -3.46 68.67
C GLN A 340 28.71 -2.42 69.63
N PHE A 341 27.48 -1.96 69.40
CA PHE A 341 26.81 -1.00 70.27
C PHE A 341 26.67 -1.52 71.71
N ASN A 342 26.31 -2.80 71.87
CA ASN A 342 26.20 -3.44 73.18
C ASN A 342 27.54 -3.65 73.89
N GLN A 343 28.66 -3.73 73.17
CA GLN A 343 30.00 -3.84 73.78
C GLN A 343 30.53 -2.50 74.31
N HIS A 344 30.03 -1.39 73.80
CA HIS A 344 30.46 -0.03 74.15
C HIS A 344 29.54 0.68 75.14
N SER A 345 28.42 0.06 75.53
CA SER A 345 27.49 0.56 76.55
C SER A 345 27.82 -0.02 77.93
#